data_AF-A0A7S0H1X0-F1
#
_entry.id   AF-A0A7S0H1X0-F1
#
_cell.length_a   1.000
_cell.length_b   1.000
_cell.length_c   1.000
_cell.angle_alpha   90.00
_cell.angle_beta   90.00
_cell.angle_gamma   90.00
#
_symmetry.space_group_name_H-M   'P 1'
#
loop_
_entity.id
_entity.type
_entity.pdbx_description
1 polymer ?
#
loop_
_entity_poly.entity_id
_entity_poly.type
_entity_poly.pdbx_seq_one_letter_code
_entity_poly.pdbx_strand_id
1 'polypeptide(L)'
;EGASMFSWVESDASEWATLRISELLHNLTIASNQNGEYIRVKDYPHVGGDATVISRRGRQFSAYDLEIEVQWYGKVNLDSVLEKTSGKLRLSSLTEESAPP
;
A
#
# COMPACT_ATOMS: atom_id res chain seq x y z
N GLU A 1 -41.13 12.93 14.52
CA GLU A 1 -40.80 11.78 13.66
C GLU A 1 -39.59 11.06 14.24
N GLY A 2 -39.67 9.74 14.37
CA GLY A 2 -38.67 8.93 15.07
C GLY A 2 -37.39 8.79 14.27
N ALA A 3 -36.26 9.24 14.84
CA ALA A 3 -34.95 8.95 14.29
C ALA A 3 -34.73 7.43 14.36
N SER A 4 -34.64 6.77 13.21
CA SER A 4 -34.37 5.34 13.12
C SER A 4 -33.07 5.02 13.84
N MET A 5 -33.12 4.09 14.79
CA MET A 5 -32.01 3.62 15.61
C MET A 5 -31.01 2.75 14.81
N PHE A 6 -30.62 3.17 13.60
CA PHE A 6 -29.74 2.45 12.67
C PHE A 6 -29.04 3.41 11.68
N SER A 7 -28.50 4.53 12.14
CA SER A 7 -27.66 5.37 11.29
C SER A 7 -26.28 4.71 11.13
N TRP A 8 -26.09 4.00 10.03
CA TRP A 8 -24.76 3.63 9.53
C TRP A 8 -24.41 4.65 8.46
N VAL A 9 -23.22 5.20 8.55
CA VAL A 9 -22.70 6.07 7.49
C VAL A 9 -21.55 5.32 6.86
N GLU A 10 -21.69 5.02 5.58
CA GLU A 10 -20.65 4.48 4.73
C GLU A 10 -20.04 5.62 3.94
N SER A 11 -18.72 5.65 3.88
CA SER A 11 -17.97 6.65 3.13
C SER A 11 -16.97 5.93 2.25
N ASP A 12 -17.08 6.15 0.94
CA ASP A 12 -16.08 5.72 -0.03
C ASP A 12 -14.76 6.41 0.28
N ALA A 13 -13.73 5.61 0.48
CA ALA A 13 -12.37 6.02 0.79
C ALA A 13 -11.37 5.52 -0.28
N SER A 14 -11.86 5.00 -1.41
CA SER A 14 -11.04 4.36 -2.44
C SER A 14 -10.01 5.33 -3.05
N GLU A 15 -10.44 6.55 -3.37
CA GLU A 15 -9.55 7.60 -3.88
C GLU A 15 -8.47 7.97 -2.84
N TRP A 16 -8.89 8.17 -1.59
CA TRP A 16 -7.96 8.48 -0.50
C TRP A 16 -6.96 7.35 -0.28
N ALA A 17 -7.41 6.10 -0.24
CA ALA A 17 -6.57 4.93 -0.04
C ALA A 17 -5.55 4.79 -1.17
N THR A 18 -6.00 4.95 -2.42
CA THR A 18 -5.16 4.88 -3.62
C THR A 18 -4.05 5.93 -3.58
N LEU A 19 -4.40 7.18 -3.29
CA LEU A 19 -3.45 8.27 -3.14
C LEU A 19 -2.48 8.00 -1.98
N ARG A 20 -3.00 7.60 -0.83
CA ARG A 20 -2.18 7.42 0.37
C ARG A 20 -1.16 6.29 0.23
N ILE A 21 -1.56 5.16 -0.34
CA ILE A 21 -0.65 4.05 -0.60
C ILE A 21 0.38 4.44 -1.67
N SER A 22 -0.04 5.16 -2.70
CA SER A 22 0.88 5.67 -3.72
C SER A 22 1.96 6.59 -3.14
N GLU A 23 1.57 7.50 -2.24
CA GLU A 23 2.50 8.37 -1.50
C GLU A 23 3.48 7.58 -0.63
N LEU A 24 3.00 6.57 0.11
CA LEU A 24 3.82 5.77 1.03
C LEU A 24 4.87 4.94 0.29
N LEU A 25 4.53 4.44 -0.90
CA LEU A 25 5.41 3.62 -1.73
C LEU A 25 6.33 4.47 -2.61
N HIS A 26 5.98 5.73 -2.88
CA HIS A 26 6.78 6.63 -3.70
C HIS A 26 8.19 6.77 -3.12
N ASN A 27 9.20 6.40 -3.93
CA ASN A 27 10.61 6.53 -3.57
C ASN A 27 11.02 5.80 -2.28
N LEU A 28 10.24 4.80 -1.85
CA LEU A 28 10.50 3.99 -0.66
C LEU A 28 11.76 3.14 -0.85
N THR A 29 12.71 3.28 0.08
CA THR A 29 13.85 2.35 0.20
C THR A 29 13.40 1.14 1.01
N ILE A 30 13.29 -0.02 0.36
CA ILE A 30 12.84 -1.28 0.96
C ILE A 30 13.94 -1.84 1.88
N ALA A 31 15.18 -1.81 1.40
CA ALA A 31 16.33 -2.29 2.14
C ALA A 31 17.57 -1.49 1.72
N SER A 32 18.48 -1.26 2.65
CA SER A 32 19.79 -0.68 2.37
C SER A 32 20.80 -1.14 3.41
N ASN A 33 22.08 -1.18 3.05
CA ASN A 33 23.15 -1.48 4.00
C ASN A 33 24.32 -0.48 3.91
N GLN A 34 25.28 -0.65 4.81
CA GLN A 34 26.46 0.22 4.91
C GLN A 34 27.42 0.10 3.72
N ASN A 35 27.32 -0.99 2.93
CA ASN A 35 28.14 -1.22 1.74
C ASN A 35 27.58 -0.50 0.50
N GLY A 36 26.52 0.30 0.66
CA GLY A 36 25.89 1.06 -0.43
C GLY A 36 25.03 0.20 -1.36
N GLU A 37 24.62 -0.98 -0.90
CA GLU A 37 23.59 -1.80 -1.53
C GLU A 37 22.21 -1.30 -1.12
N TYR A 38 21.27 -1.31 -2.06
CA TYR A 38 19.91 -0.88 -1.79
C TYR A 38 18.91 -1.57 -2.70
N ILE A 39 17.65 -1.60 -2.26
CA ILE A 39 16.46 -1.89 -3.05
C ILE A 39 15.50 -0.73 -2.84
N ARG A 40 15.02 -0.13 -3.93
CA ARG A 40 14.13 1.01 -3.89
C ARG A 40 12.96 0.83 -4.86
N VAL A 41 11.77 1.25 -4.44
CA VAL A 41 10.60 1.35 -5.31
C VAL A 41 10.84 2.49 -6.32
N LYS A 42 10.50 2.24 -7.59
CA LYS A 42 10.51 3.27 -8.64
C LYS A 42 9.37 4.25 -8.42
N ASP A 43 9.48 5.42 -9.04
CA ASP A 43 8.39 6.39 -9.03
C ASP A 43 7.13 5.78 -9.67
N TYR A 44 5.96 6.15 -9.11
CA TYR A 44 4.62 5.82 -9.61
C TYR A 44 4.22 4.33 -9.50
N PRO A 45 3.95 3.83 -8.28
CA PRO A 45 3.27 2.54 -8.11
C PRO A 45 1.87 2.60 -8.71
N HIS A 46 1.38 1.48 -9.24
CA HIS A 46 -0.03 1.34 -9.58
C HIS A 46 -0.76 0.84 -8.33
N VAL A 47 -1.80 1.57 -7.94
CA VAL A 47 -2.69 1.21 -6.83
C VAL A 47 -4.11 1.33 -7.34
N GLY A 48 -4.92 0.32 -7.07
CA GLY A 48 -6.35 0.31 -7.38
C GLY A 48 -7.12 -0.55 -6.39
N GLY A 49 -8.43 -0.65 -6.60
CA GLY A 49 -9.34 -1.38 -5.72
C GLY A 49 -10.21 -0.46 -4.89
N ASP A 50 -10.93 -1.05 -3.94
CA ASP A 50 -12.00 -0.39 -3.20
C ASP A 50 -11.62 -0.25 -1.72
N ALA A 51 -12.01 0.87 -1.13
CA ALA A 51 -11.90 1.10 0.31
C ALA A 51 -13.13 1.83 0.82
N THR A 52 -13.66 1.38 1.96
CA THR A 52 -14.83 1.97 2.61
C THR A 52 -14.58 2.13 4.10
N VAL A 53 -15.05 3.25 4.65
CA VAL A 53 -15.10 3.47 6.10
C VAL A 53 -16.55 3.42 6.54
N ILE A 54 -16.84 2.54 7.50
CA ILE A 54 -18.16 2.32 8.07
C ILE A 54 -18.17 2.89 9.49
N SER A 55 -19.02 3.89 9.72
CA SER A 55 -19.22 4.48 11.05
C SER A 55 -20.53 3.97 11.66
N ARG A 56 -20.44 3.25 12.78
CA ARG A 56 -21.60 2.74 13.52
C ARG A 56 -21.40 2.85 15.03
N ARG A 57 -22.36 3.46 15.74
CA ARG A 57 -22.39 3.51 17.22
C ARG A 57 -21.07 4.02 17.83
N GLY A 58 -20.50 5.06 17.22
CA GLY A 58 -19.23 5.66 17.67
C GLY A 58 -17.98 4.82 17.39
N ARG A 59 -18.09 3.71 16.65
CA ARG A 59 -16.97 2.91 16.16
C ARG A 59 -16.80 3.09 14.66
N GLN A 60 -15.56 3.09 14.21
CA GLN A 60 -15.21 3.07 12.80
C GLN A 60 -14.65 1.70 12.45
N PHE A 61 -15.03 1.22 11.27
CA PHE A 61 -14.54 0.00 10.66
C PHE A 61 -14.06 0.37 9.26
N SER A 62 -12.95 -0.21 8.83
CA SER A 62 -12.46 -0.06 7.47
C SER A 62 -12.63 -1.39 6.77
N ALA A 63 -13.09 -1.35 5.54
CA ALA A 63 -13.06 -2.50 4.64
C ALA A 63 -12.33 -2.11 3.36
N TYR A 64 -11.41 -2.95 2.89
CA TYR A 64 -10.64 -2.64 1.69
C TYR A 64 -10.17 -3.90 0.98
N ASP A 65 -10.12 -3.84 -0.34
CA ASP A 65 -9.46 -4.82 -1.19
C ASP A 65 -8.68 -4.05 -2.24
N LEU A 66 -7.37 -3.92 -2.02
CA LEU A 66 -6.49 -3.12 -2.85
C LEU A 66 -5.57 -4.01 -3.68
N GLU A 67 -5.45 -3.67 -4.96
CA GLU A 67 -4.42 -4.20 -5.84
C GLU A 67 -3.25 -3.22 -5.90
N ILE A 68 -2.03 -3.73 -5.71
CA ILE A 68 -0.81 -2.92 -5.73
C ILE A 68 0.21 -3.55 -6.67
N GLU A 69 0.71 -2.78 -7.61
CA GLU A 69 1.83 -3.15 -8.46
C GLU A 69 2.95 -2.12 -8.35
N VAL A 70 4.14 -2.59 -7.99
CA VAL A 70 5.33 -1.77 -7.85
C VAL A 70 6.46 -2.28 -8.73
N GLN A 71 7.16 -1.36 -9.37
CA GLN A 71 8.47 -1.65 -9.92
C GLN A 71 9.53 -1.25 -8.92
N TRP A 72 10.61 -2.02 -8.85
CA TRP A 72 11.73 -1.72 -7.98
C TRP A 72 13.04 -1.80 -8.75
N TYR A 73 14.05 -1.12 -8.23
CA TYR A 73 15.42 -1.19 -8.72
C TYR A 73 16.37 -1.27 -7.53
N GLY A 74 17.49 -1.94 -7.73
CA GLY A 74 18.45 -2.17 -6.69
C GLY A 74 19.86 -2.21 -7.20
N LYS A 75 20.78 -2.10 -6.24
CA LYS A 75 22.21 -2.16 -6.42
C LYS A 75 22.76 -3.17 -5.43
N VAL A 76 23.52 -4.13 -5.92
CA VAL A 76 24.16 -5.19 -5.13
C VAL A 76 25.65 -5.25 -5.50
N ASN A 77 26.50 -5.60 -4.54
CA ASN A 77 27.93 -5.78 -4.75
C ASN A 77 28.25 -7.26 -4.69
N LEU A 78 28.46 -7.86 -5.87
CA LEU A 78 28.85 -9.26 -6.04
C LEU A 78 30.35 -9.30 -6.33
N ASP A 79 31.15 -9.84 -5.42
CA ASP A 79 32.59 -10.02 -5.61
C ASP A 79 33.36 -8.75 -6.03
N SER A 80 33.03 -7.60 -5.41
CA SER A 80 33.58 -6.27 -5.72
C SER A 80 33.13 -5.68 -7.07
N VAL A 81 32.17 -6.32 -7.74
CA VAL A 81 31.49 -5.80 -8.92
C VAL A 81 30.12 -5.26 -8.51
N LEU A 82 29.89 -4.01 -8.89
CA LEU A 82 28.69 -3.28 -8.57
C LEU A 82 27.64 -3.54 -9.66
N GLU A 83 26.65 -4.37 -9.35
CA GLU A 83 25.58 -4.71 -10.28
C GLU A 83 24.30 -3.95 -9.98
N LYS A 84 23.58 -3.58 -11.04
CA LYS A 84 22.24 -2.98 -10.97
C LYS A 84 21.22 -4.00 -11.43
N THR A 85 20.15 -4.15 -10.67
CA THR A 85 19.04 -5.04 -11.01
C THR A 85 17.71 -4.32 -10.83
N SER A 86 16.66 -4.84 -11.44
CA SER A 86 15.31 -4.29 -11.31
C SER A 86 14.28 -5.39 -11.45
N GLY A 87 13.11 -5.17 -10.87
CA GLY A 87 12.02 -6.13 -10.94
C GLY A 87 10.66 -5.46 -10.78
N LYS A 88 9.64 -6.31 -10.73
CA LYS A 88 8.25 -5.94 -10.52
C LYS A 88 7.67 -6.86 -9.45
N LEU A 89 6.87 -6.28 -8.56
CA LEU A 89 6.13 -6.96 -7.51
C LEU A 89 4.64 -6.60 -7.70
N ARG A 90 3.78 -7.60 -7.59
CA ARG A 90 2.32 -7.43 -7.64
C ARG A 90 1.71 -8.10 -6.41
N LEU A 91 0.93 -7.33 -5.66
CA LEU A 91 0.03 -7.78 -4.61
C LEU A 91 -1.37 -7.72 -5.21
N SER A 92 -1.92 -8.89 -5.53
CA SER A 92 -3.21 -8.99 -6.22
C SER A 92 -4.40 -8.64 -5.32
N SER A 93 -4.24 -8.74 -4.01
CA SER A 93 -5.26 -8.40 -3.02
C SER A 93 -4.57 -8.10 -1.69
N LEU A 94 -4.83 -6.90 -1.16
CA LEU A 94 -4.46 -6.45 0.16
C LEU A 94 -5.77 -6.11 0.89
N THR A 95 -6.06 -6.87 1.95
CA THR A 95 -7.30 -6.81 2.72
C THR A 95 -7.04 -6.63 4.22
N GLU A 96 -8.09 -6.51 5.04
CA GLU A 96 -7.94 -6.46 6.49
C GLU A 96 -7.28 -7.72 7.06
N GLU A 97 -7.54 -8.89 6.45
CA GLU A 97 -6.93 -10.16 6.82
C GLU A 97 -5.45 -10.25 6.46
N SER A 98 -4.99 -9.37 5.57
CA SER A 98 -3.57 -9.29 5.18
C SER A 98 -2.71 -8.61 6.26
N ALA A 99 -3.33 -7.92 7.22
CA ALA A 99 -2.60 -7.34 8.34
C ALA A 99 -2.09 -8.45 9.28
N PRO A 100 -0.84 -8.40 9.76
CA PRO A 100 -0.38 -9.32 10.79
C PRO A 100 -1.23 -9.18 12.07
N PRO A 101 -1.44 -10.27 12.82
CA PRO A 101 -2.23 -10.28 14.05
C PRO A 101 -1.63 -9.40 15.16
#